data_AF-A0A840V132-F1
#
_entry.id   AF-A0A840V132-F1
#
_cell.length_a   1.000
_cell.length_b   1.000
_cell.length_c   1.000
_cell.angle_alpha   90.00
_cell.angle_beta   90.00
_cell.angle_gamma   90.00
#
_symmetry.space_group_name_H-M   'P 1'
#
loop_
_entity.id
_entity.type
_entity.pdbx_description
1 polymer ?
#
loop_
_entity_poly.entity_id
_entity_poly.type
_entity_poly.pdbx_seq_one_letter_code
_entity_poly.pdbx_strand_id
1 'polypeptide(L)'
;MSIVTTTSLFVATAFFEITGCYLPYLWLRENRSAWLLIPAGASLALFAWLLSLHPTAAGRVYAAYGGVYVSVALVWLWLVDGVRPHVWDLVGVAVTLLGMSIIMFAPRGG
;
A
#
# COMPACT_ATOMS: atom_id res chain seq x y z
N MET A 1 -9.86 -10.79 -13.66
CA MET A 1 -10.48 -10.07 -12.52
C MET A 1 -11.09 -8.78 -13.05
N SER A 2 -12.21 -8.34 -12.49
CA SER A 2 -12.72 -7.00 -12.79
C SER A 2 -11.77 -5.94 -12.22
N ILE A 3 -11.76 -4.74 -12.80
CA ILE A 3 -10.98 -3.60 -12.29
C ILE A 3 -11.28 -3.34 -10.82
N VAL A 4 -12.56 -3.40 -10.43
CA VAL A 4 -13.00 -3.19 -9.05
C VAL A 4 -12.35 -4.21 -8.12
N THR A 5 -12.34 -5.49 -8.49
CA THR A 5 -11.73 -6.55 -7.67
C THR A 5 -10.22 -6.37 -7.55
N THR A 6 -9.53 -5.99 -8.63
CA THR A 6 -8.09 -5.75 -8.61
C THR A 6 -7.73 -4.53 -7.75
N THR A 7 -8.48 -3.43 -7.87
CA THR A 7 -8.27 -2.24 -7.04
C THR A 7 -8.55 -2.55 -5.57
N SER A 8 -9.62 -3.28 -5.24
CA SER A 8 -9.89 -3.68 -3.85
C SER A 8 -8.79 -4.58 -3.29
N LEU A 9 -8.23 -5.46 -4.13
CA LEU A 9 -7.12 -6.32 -3.73
C LEU A 9 -5.86 -5.49 -3.44
N PHE A 10 -5.53 -4.51 -4.28
CA PHE A 10 -4.41 -3.60 -4.02
C PHE A 10 -4.59 -2.77 -2.74
N VAL A 11 -5.80 -2.26 -2.48
CA VAL A 11 -6.09 -1.50 -1.26
C VAL A 11 -5.93 -2.37 -0.02
N ALA A 12 -6.47 -3.60 -0.04
CA ALA A 12 -6.29 -4.56 1.05
C ALA A 12 -4.80 -4.89 1.26
N THR A 13 -4.07 -5.11 0.16
CA THR A 13 -2.63 -5.38 0.18
C THR A 13 -1.87 -4.22 0.85
N ALA A 14 -2.19 -2.97 0.48
CA ALA A 14 -1.57 -1.78 1.06
C ALA A 14 -1.86 -1.62 2.55
N PHE A 15 -3.10 -1.88 2.96
CA PHE A 15 -3.49 -1.83 4.36
C PHE A 15 -2.68 -2.82 5.23
N PHE A 16 -2.50 -4.06 4.76
CA PHE A 16 -1.72 -5.07 5.48
C PHE A 16 -0.22 -4.74 5.51
N GLU A 17 0.35 -4.17 4.44
CA GLU A 17 1.74 -3.72 4.48
C GLU A 17 1.93 -2.58 5.48
N ILE A 18 1.09 -1.54 5.41
CA ILE A 18 1.19 -0.37 6.30
C ILE A 18 1.03 -0.81 7.76
N THR A 19 0.03 -1.64 8.06
CA THR A 19 -0.17 -2.18 9.42
C THR A 19 1.03 -3.00 9.87
N GLY A 20 1.56 -3.86 8.99
CA GLY A 20 2.73 -4.69 9.26
C GLY A 20 4.00 -3.90 9.55
N CYS A 21 4.15 -2.72 8.94
CA CYS A 21 5.28 -1.80 9.16
C CYS A 21 5.04 -0.84 10.34
N TYR A 22 3.79 -0.47 10.61
CA TYR A 22 3.41 0.46 11.67
C TYR A 22 3.53 -0.17 13.07
N LEU A 23 3.16 -1.45 13.23
CA LEU A 23 3.24 -2.14 14.51
C LEU A 23 4.68 -2.26 15.07
N PRO A 24 5.71 -2.59 14.28
CA PRO A 24 7.11 -2.51 14.70
C PRO A 24 7.56 -1.08 15.00
N TYR A 25 7.06 -0.08 14.25
CA TYR A 25 7.33 1.33 14.54
C TYR A 25 6.86 1.70 15.95
N LEU A 26 5.64 1.32 16.34
CA LEU A 26 5.11 1.53 17.69
C LEU A 26 5.98 0.90 18.78
N TRP A 27 6.50 -0.31 18.53
CA TRP A 27 7.40 -0.97 19.48
C TRP A 27 8.74 -0.22 19.60
N LEU A 28 9.39 0.09 18.47
CA LEU A 28 10.74 0.67 18.45
C LEU A 28 10.80 2.16 18.78
N ARG A 29 9.76 2.93 18.44
CA ARG A 29 9.73 4.38 18.58
C ARG A 29 8.85 4.86 19.74
N GLU A 30 7.79 4.12 20.07
CA GLU A 30 6.84 4.51 21.13
C GLU A 30 6.91 3.63 22.39
N ASN A 31 7.94 2.78 22.53
CA ASN A 31 8.11 1.87 23.67
C ASN A 31 6.88 0.99 23.96
N ARG A 32 6.09 0.67 22.93
CA ARG A 32 4.96 -0.27 23.06
C ARG A 32 5.46 -1.69 23.27
N SER A 33 4.55 -2.63 23.55
CA SER A 33 4.91 -4.02 23.80
C SER A 33 5.48 -4.71 22.57
N ALA A 34 6.54 -5.51 22.73
CA ALA A 34 7.09 -6.35 21.67
C ALA A 34 6.09 -7.40 21.14
N TRP A 35 5.01 -7.67 21.89
CA TRP A 35 3.91 -8.53 21.44
C TRP A 35 3.25 -8.05 20.14
N LEU A 36 3.40 -6.77 19.78
CA LEU A 36 2.92 -6.23 18.51
C LEU A 36 3.65 -6.82 17.29
N LEU A 37 4.82 -7.44 17.46
CA LEU A 37 5.57 -8.07 16.37
C LEU A 37 4.88 -9.31 15.80
N ILE A 38 4.07 -10.01 16.61
CA ILE A 38 3.31 -11.18 16.15
C ILE A 38 2.24 -10.78 15.12
N PRO A 39 1.31 -9.84 15.42
CA PRO A 39 0.37 -9.37 14.43
C PRO A 39 1.06 -8.62 13.28
N ALA A 40 2.19 -7.95 13.51
CA ALA A 40 2.99 -7.34 12.43
C ALA A 40 3.46 -8.38 11.40
N GLY A 41 4.08 -9.46 11.88
CA GLY A 41 4.55 -10.55 11.02
C GLY A 41 3.41 -11.23 10.27
N ALA A 42 2.27 -11.46 10.94
CA ALA A 42 1.08 -12.00 10.28
C ALA A 42 0.55 -11.07 9.18
N SER A 43 0.54 -9.76 9.43
CA SER A 43 0.13 -8.74 8.46
C SER A 43 1.03 -8.73 7.23
N LEU A 44 2.37 -8.79 7.42
CA LEU A 44 3.32 -8.84 6.30
C LEU A 44 3.23 -10.16 5.51
N ALA A 45 2.96 -11.28 6.18
CA ALA A 45 2.70 -12.55 5.49
C ALA A 45 1.43 -12.49 4.62
N LEU A 46 0.36 -11.88 5.14
CA LEU A 46 -0.87 -11.65 4.38
C LEU A 46 -0.64 -10.72 3.18
N PHE A 47 0.13 -9.64 3.36
CA PHE A 47 0.54 -8.75 2.29
C PHE A 47 1.23 -9.52 1.15
N ALA A 48 2.25 -10.32 1.48
CA ALA A 48 3.01 -11.08 0.48
C ALA A 48 2.11 -12.07 -0.29
N TRP A 49 1.19 -12.73 0.43
CA TRP A 49 0.22 -13.63 -0.19
C TRP A 49 -0.76 -12.88 -1.10
N LEU A 50 -1.39 -11.81 -0.63
CA LEU A 50 -2.34 -11.00 -1.42
C LEU A 50 -1.69 -10.45 -2.70
N LEU A 51 -0.44 -10.00 -2.61
CA LEU A 51 0.28 -9.49 -3.77
C LEU A 51 0.50 -10.58 -4.84
N SER A 52 0.79 -11.81 -4.42
CA SER A 52 0.98 -12.96 -5.33
C SER A 52 -0.28 -13.38 -6.10
N LEU A 53 -1.47 -12.98 -5.65
CA LEU A 53 -2.74 -13.28 -6.33
C LEU A 53 -2.94 -12.44 -7.61
N HIS A 54 -2.09 -11.44 -7.87
CA HIS A 54 -2.20 -10.62 -9.07
C HIS A 54 -1.70 -11.38 -10.31
N PRO A 55 -2.50 -11.50 -11.37
CA PRO A 55 -2.20 -12.33 -12.54
C PRO A 55 -1.15 -11.73 -13.51
N THR A 56 -0.50 -10.63 -13.14
CA THR A 56 0.45 -9.90 -13.99
C THR A 56 1.88 -10.04 -13.49
N ALA A 57 2.86 -9.81 -14.36
CA ALA A 57 4.28 -9.86 -14.00
C ALA A 57 4.57 -9.08 -12.71
N ALA A 58 5.25 -9.72 -11.75
CA ALA A 58 5.42 -9.22 -10.38
C ALA A 58 5.96 -7.79 -10.34
N GLY A 59 6.98 -7.45 -11.14
CA GLY A 59 7.54 -6.09 -11.18
C GLY A 59 6.53 -5.01 -11.56
N ARG A 60 5.58 -5.31 -12.46
CA ARG A 60 4.49 -4.38 -12.81
C ARG A 60 3.43 -4.30 -11.72
N VAL A 61 3.18 -5.39 -11.01
CA VAL A 61 2.29 -5.40 -9.84
C VAL A 61 2.87 -4.48 -8.77
N TYR A 62 4.16 -4.62 -8.42
CA TYR A 62 4.83 -3.74 -7.47
C TYR A 62 4.80 -2.27 -7.88
N ALA A 63 5.06 -1.98 -9.16
CA ALA A 63 5.03 -0.62 -9.66
C ALA A 63 3.61 0.00 -9.63
N ALA A 64 2.60 -0.77 -10.01
CA ALA A 64 1.21 -0.30 -9.96
C ALA A 64 0.72 -0.16 -8.51
N TYR A 65 1.07 -1.13 -7.67
CA TYR A 65 0.80 -1.14 -6.24
C TYR A 65 1.31 0.13 -5.54
N GLY A 66 2.49 0.63 -5.91
CA GLY A 66 3.09 1.83 -5.31
C GLY A 66 2.17 3.07 -5.33
N GLY A 67 1.41 3.29 -6.40
CA GLY A 67 0.45 4.41 -6.45
C GLY A 67 -0.73 4.24 -5.48
N VAL A 68 -1.24 3.00 -5.37
CA VAL A 68 -2.30 2.67 -4.40
C VAL A 68 -1.76 2.78 -2.97
N TYR A 69 -0.55 2.28 -2.72
CA TYR A 69 0.12 2.35 -1.43
C TYR A 69 0.21 3.79 -0.93
N VAL A 70 0.73 4.72 -1.74
CA VAL A 70 0.86 6.13 -1.35
C VAL A 70 -0.50 6.75 -1.02
N SER A 71 -1.54 6.40 -1.78
CA SER A 71 -2.91 6.87 -1.52
C SER A 71 -3.45 6.35 -0.18
N VAL A 72 -3.26 5.06 0.11
CA VAL A 72 -3.70 4.45 1.37
C VAL A 72 -2.87 4.97 2.55
N ALA A 73 -1.57 5.18 2.38
CA ALA A 73 -0.70 5.77 3.38
C ALA A 73 -1.14 7.20 3.76
N LEU A 74 -1.63 7.99 2.80
CA LEU A 74 -2.17 9.31 3.08
C LEU A 74 -3.48 9.27 3.89
N VAL A 75 -4.35 8.29 3.57
CA VAL A 75 -5.56 8.06 4.35
C VAL A 75 -5.21 7.59 5.76
N TRP A 76 -4.19 6.74 5.90
CA TRP A 76 -3.67 6.29 7.18
C TRP A 76 -3.12 7.46 8.01
N LEU A 77 -2.31 8.33 7.40
CA LEU A 77 -1.79 9.55 8.01
C LEU A 77 -2.92 10.41 8.61
N TRP A 78 -4.04 10.51 7.89
CA TRP A 78 -5.17 11.29 8.36
C TRP A 78 -5.96 10.61 9.49
N LEU A 79 -6.25 9.31 9.35
CA LEU A 79 -7.17 8.60 10.24
C LEU A 79 -6.49 8.02 11.48
N VAL A 80 -5.27 7.49 11.34
CA VAL A 80 -4.53 6.80 12.40
C VAL A 80 -3.55 7.75 13.06
N ASP A 81 -2.75 8.48 12.27
CA ASP A 81 -1.79 9.44 12.83
C ASP A 81 -2.44 10.78 13.19
N GLY A 82 -3.68 11.02 12.75
CA GLY A 82 -4.45 12.24 13.05
C GLY A 82 -3.94 13.50 12.35
N VAL A 83 -3.03 13.36 11.38
CA VAL A 83 -2.40 14.48 10.66
C VAL A 83 -3.18 14.74 9.38
N ARG A 84 -3.80 15.92 9.28
CA ARG A 84 -4.55 16.31 8.08
C ARG A 84 -3.60 16.44 6.89
N PRO A 85 -3.88 15.78 5.75
CA PRO A 85 -3.04 15.89 4.58
C PRO A 85 -2.97 17.32 4.07
N HIS A 86 -1.76 17.73 3.69
CA HIS A 86 -1.52 19.01 3.07
C HIS A 86 -1.79 18.94 1.56
N VAL A 87 -2.01 20.10 0.93
CA VAL A 87 -2.20 20.21 -0.53
C VAL A 87 -1.05 19.57 -1.31
N TRP A 88 0.18 19.74 -0.82
CA TRP A 88 1.38 19.11 -1.41
C TRP A 88 1.34 17.59 -1.37
N ASP A 89 0.75 17.00 -0.32
CA ASP A 89 0.62 15.54 -0.25
C ASP A 89 -0.39 15.02 -1.28
N LEU A 90 -1.47 15.77 -1.50
CA LEU A 90 -2.46 15.46 -2.55
C LEU A 90 -1.86 15.56 -3.94
N VAL A 91 -1.00 16.56 -4.19
CA VAL A 91 -0.24 16.67 -5.44
C VAL A 91 0.69 15.47 -5.61
N GLY A 92 1.38 15.06 -4.55
CA GLY A 92 2.23 13.86 -4.54
C GLY A 92 1.44 12.60 -4.89
N VAL A 93 0.29 12.37 -4.26
CA VAL A 93 -0.62 11.27 -4.59
C VAL A 93 -1.02 11.32 -6.06
N ALA A 94 -1.41 12.48 -6.58
CA ALA A 94 -1.80 12.61 -7.98
C ALA A 94 -0.66 12.21 -8.95
N VAL A 95 0.57 12.66 -8.67
CA VAL A 95 1.75 12.31 -9.49
C VAL A 95 2.05 10.81 -9.42
N THR A 96 1.99 10.20 -8.24
CA THR A 96 2.24 8.74 -8.09
C THR A 96 1.18 7.90 -8.79
N LEU A 97 -0.10 8.30 -8.72
CA LEU A 97 -1.18 7.64 -9.44
C LEU A 97 -1.05 7.80 -10.97
N LEU A 98 -0.58 8.95 -11.44
CA LEU A 98 -0.27 9.14 -12.87
C LEU A 98 0.86 8.20 -13.31
N GLY A 99 1.96 8.12 -12.54
CA GLY A 99 3.06 7.19 -12.81
C GLY A 99 2.60 5.72 -12.85
N MET A 100 1.82 5.31 -11.85
CA MET A 100 1.14 4.00 -11.83
C MET A 100 0.30 3.77 -13.09
N SER A 101 -0.51 4.75 -13.48
CA SER A 101 -1.42 4.64 -14.62
C SER A 101 -0.64 4.43 -15.93
N ILE A 102 0.48 5.13 -16.10
CA ILE A 102 1.36 4.94 -17.25
C ILE A 102 1.87 3.49 -17.29
N ILE A 103 2.39 2.96 -16.18
CA ILE A 103 2.96 1.59 -16.14
C ILE A 103 1.87 0.52 -16.35
N MET A 104 0.68 0.75 -15.78
CA MET A 104 -0.42 -0.20 -15.82
C MET A 104 -1.15 -0.20 -17.18
N PHE A 105 -1.31 0.96 -17.83
CA PHE A 105 -2.07 1.11 -19.06
C PHE A 105 -1.24 1.36 -20.31
N ALA A 106 0.10 1.46 -20.21
CA ALA A 106 0.96 1.59 -21.39
C ALA A 106 0.61 0.54 -22.46
N PRO A 107 0.40 0.95 -23.72
CA PRO A 107 0.14 0.03 -24.82
C PRO A 107 1.32 -0.93 -24.93
N ARG A 108 1.02 -2.22 -24.90
CA ARG A 108 2.00 -3.28 -25.08
C ARG A 108 1.84 -3.74 -26.52
N GLY A 109 2.59 -3.12 -27.41
CA GLY A 109 2.69 -3.59 -28.79
C GLY A 109 3.06 -5.07 -28.79
N GLY A 110 2.38 -5.84 -29.64
CA GLY A 110 2.91 -7.11 -30.11
C GLY A 110 4.16 -6.90 -30.95
#